data_AF-A0A009TA68-F1
#
_entry.id   AF-A0A009TA68-F1
#
_cell.length_a   1.000
_cell.length_b   1.000
_cell.length_c   1.000
_cell.angle_alpha   90.00
_cell.angle_beta   90.00
_cell.angle_gamma   90.00
#
_symmetry.space_group_name_H-M   'P 1'
#
loop_
_entity.id
_entity.type
_entity.pdbx_description
1 polymer ?
#
loop_
_entity_poly.entity_id
_entity_poly.type
_entity_poly.pdbx_seq_one_letter_code
_entity_poly.pdbx_strand_id
1 'polypeptide(L)'
;MNLSKDEKQRINQQQLYRLLRKLVKQGYLAKNIHPDNSRLSTFVETESMNAFRKQFENHTVIHDSEKLELKTKEIKEKQKICENQIKASEQALIDFPELKTEILRRKNQLLKDVEKLKAYTDFLTSLF
;
A
#
# COMPACT_ATOMS: atom_id res chain seq x y z
N MET A 1 30.22 22.72 17.25
CA MET A 1 29.91 24.11 16.85
C MET A 1 28.42 24.19 16.52
N ASN A 2 27.66 25.04 17.23
CA ASN A 2 26.24 25.26 16.96
C ASN A 2 26.09 26.44 16.00
N LEU A 3 25.77 26.14 14.74
CA LEU A 3 25.53 27.16 13.70
C LEU A 3 24.33 28.04 14.07
N SER A 4 24.46 29.34 13.81
CA SER A 4 23.36 30.31 13.93
C SER A 4 22.22 29.97 12.96
N LYS A 5 21.00 30.46 13.24
CA LYS A 5 19.83 30.26 12.38
C LYS A 5 20.08 30.75 10.95
N ASP A 6 20.76 31.88 10.79
CA ASP A 6 21.07 32.47 9.49
C ASP A 6 22.08 31.63 8.68
N GLU A 7 23.06 31.03 9.36
CA GLU A 7 24.03 30.15 8.72
C GLU A 7 23.38 28.85 8.25
N LYS A 8 22.50 28.26 9.07
CA LYS A 8 21.69 27.10 8.68
C LYS A 8 20.82 27.41 7.48
N GLN A 9 20.19 28.59 7.44
CA GLN A 9 19.34 29.00 6.31
C GLN A 9 20.14 29.20 5.01
N ARG A 10 21.33 29.81 5.07
CA ARG A 10 22.24 29.96 3.91
C ARG A 10 22.70 28.62 3.38
N ILE A 11 23.08 27.68 4.25
CA ILE A 11 23.46 26.32 3.87
C ILE A 11 22.28 25.63 3.15
N ASN A 12 21.07 25.77 3.68
CA ASN A 12 19.87 25.19 3.08
C ASN A 12 19.58 25.76 1.67
N GLN A 13 19.75 27.07 1.49
CA GLN A 13 19.61 27.70 0.17
C GLN A 13 20.65 27.19 -0.83
N GLN A 14 21.92 27.09 -0.43
CA GLN A 14 22.97 26.56 -1.31
C GLN A 14 22.72 25.09 -1.68
N GLN A 15 22.24 24.28 -0.74
CA GLN A 15 21.86 22.89 -1.00
C GLN A 15 20.68 22.80 -1.98
N LEU A 16 19.66 23.64 -1.81
CA LEU A 16 18.53 23.73 -2.73
C LEU A 16 19.00 24.08 -4.16
N TYR A 17 19.84 25.10 -4.33
CA TYR A 17 20.37 25.46 -5.65
C TYR A 17 21.23 24.35 -6.27
N ARG A 18 22.01 23.63 -5.46
CA ARG A 18 22.75 22.45 -5.91
C ARG A 18 21.83 21.36 -6.41
N LEU A 19 20.71 21.13 -5.72
CA LEU A 19 19.69 20.15 -6.13
C LEU A 19 19.02 20.58 -7.43
N LEU A 20 18.53 21.81 -7.51
CA LEU A 20 17.90 22.35 -8.72
C LEU A 20 18.84 22.27 -9.93
N ARG A 21 20.12 22.61 -9.76
CA ARG A 21 21.13 22.49 -10.84
C ARG A 21 21.33 21.04 -11.29
N LYS A 22 21.33 20.08 -10.36
CA LYS A 22 21.41 18.65 -10.70
C LYS A 22 20.18 18.19 -11.49
N LEU A 23 18.98 18.57 -11.04
CA LEU A 23 17.72 18.22 -11.71
C LEU A 23 17.63 18.82 -13.12
N VAL A 24 18.13 20.04 -13.32
CA VAL A 24 18.27 20.63 -14.66
C VAL A 24 19.25 19.84 -15.52
N LYS A 25 20.42 19.48 -14.97
CA LYS A 25 21.43 18.68 -15.71
C LYS A 25 20.89 17.31 -16.13
N GLN A 26 20.03 16.71 -15.32
CA GLN A 26 19.38 15.43 -15.60
C GLN A 26 18.17 15.55 -16.53
N GLY A 27 17.80 16.78 -16.93
CA GLY A 27 16.71 17.04 -17.85
C GLY A 27 15.32 17.02 -17.23
N TYR A 28 15.21 16.92 -15.89
CA TYR A 28 13.93 16.91 -15.17
C TYR A 28 13.35 18.32 -14.95
N LEU A 29 14.21 19.35 -14.94
CA LEU A 29 13.80 20.74 -14.85
C LEU A 29 14.38 21.54 -16.03
N ALA A 30 13.60 22.46 -16.57
CA ALA A 30 14.06 23.51 -17.46
C ALA A 30 14.29 24.79 -16.64
N LYS A 31 15.47 25.40 -16.78
CA LYS A 31 15.79 26.68 -16.13
C LYS A 31 15.56 27.84 -17.11
N ASN A 32 14.72 28.79 -16.72
CA ASN A 32 14.51 30.04 -17.43
C ASN A 32 15.09 31.20 -16.62
N ILE A 33 15.84 32.09 -17.26
CA ILE A 33 16.34 33.32 -16.63
C ILE A 33 15.33 34.42 -16.92
N HIS A 34 14.97 35.23 -15.92
CA HIS A 34 14.02 36.31 -16.12
C HIS A 34 14.59 37.36 -17.09
N PRO A 35 13.86 37.78 -18.13
CA PRO A 35 14.37 38.71 -19.14
C PRO A 35 14.78 40.05 -18.52
N ASP A 36 13.97 40.57 -17.59
CA ASP A 36 14.21 41.87 -16.95
C ASP A 36 15.17 41.81 -15.76
N ASN A 37 15.52 40.62 -15.26
CA ASN A 37 16.39 40.46 -14.10
C ASN A 37 17.19 39.16 -14.16
N SER A 38 18.44 39.28 -14.61
CA SER A 38 19.37 38.15 -14.75
C SER A 38 19.71 37.42 -13.44
N ARG A 39 19.38 38.02 -12.29
CA ARG A 39 19.57 37.40 -10.96
C ARG A 39 18.42 36.47 -10.57
N LEU A 40 17.29 36.54 -11.29
CA LEU A 40 16.13 35.70 -11.05
C LEU A 40 16.07 34.56 -12.06
N SER A 41 15.74 33.37 -11.58
CA SER A 41 15.54 32.20 -12.41
C SER A 41 14.31 31.43 -11.95
N THR A 42 13.52 30.97 -12.92
CA THR A 42 12.40 30.07 -12.70
C THR A 42 12.77 28.67 -13.19
N PHE A 43 12.23 27.66 -12.54
CA PHE A 43 12.44 26.26 -12.89
C PHE A 43 11.08 25.64 -13.19
N VAL A 44 10.95 25.01 -14.36
CA VAL A 44 9.71 24.39 -14.82
C VAL A 44 9.96 22.90 -15.00
N GLU A 45 9.00 22.08 -14.58
CA GLU A 45 9.08 20.63 -14.78
C GLU A 45 8.99 20.27 -16.26
N THR A 46 9.80 19.30 -16.68
CA THR A 46 9.75 18.75 -18.04
C THR A 46 8.89 17.50 -18.09
N GLU A 47 8.60 17.01 -19.30
CA GLU A 47 7.90 15.73 -19.48
C GLU A 47 8.64 14.55 -18.85
N SER A 48 9.97 14.59 -18.78
CA SER A 48 10.76 13.53 -18.14
C SER A 48 10.55 13.47 -16.63
N MET A 49 10.29 14.61 -15.97
CA MET A 49 9.90 14.64 -14.55
C MET A 49 8.54 13.97 -14.36
N ASN A 50 7.60 14.20 -15.27
CA ASN A 50 6.30 13.55 -15.25
C ASN A 50 6.44 12.03 -15.45
N ALA A 51 7.25 11.60 -16.43
CA ALA A 51 7.54 10.18 -16.66
C ALA A 51 8.23 9.52 -15.46
N PHE A 52 9.16 10.22 -14.80
CA PHE A 52 9.82 9.75 -13.58
C PHE A 52 8.82 9.54 -12.44
N ARG A 53 7.88 10.47 -12.21
CA ARG A 53 6.83 10.31 -11.18
C ARG A 53 5.93 9.10 -11.44
N LYS A 54 5.54 8.86 -12.70
CA LYS A 54 4.74 7.68 -13.09
C LYS A 54 5.41 6.34 -12.76
N GLN A 55 6.73 6.26 -12.71
CA GLN A 55 7.43 5.03 -12.32
C GLN A 55 7.15 4.63 -10.86
N PHE A 56 6.97 5.61 -9.97
CA PHE A 56 6.63 5.36 -8.57
C PHE A 56 5.15 5.00 -8.40
N GLU A 57 4.26 5.64 -9.15
CA GLU A 57 2.83 5.28 -9.19
C GLU A 57 2.64 3.83 -9.66
N ASN A 58 3.35 3.42 -10.71
CA ASN A 58 3.32 2.05 -11.19
C ASN A 58 3.89 1.05 -10.17
N HIS A 59 4.97 1.41 -9.46
CA HIS A 59 5.53 0.57 -8.39
C HIS A 59 4.54 0.35 -7.25
N THR A 60 3.80 1.39 -6.84
CA THR A 60 2.78 1.26 -5.79
C THR A 60 1.62 0.36 -6.22
N VAL A 61 1.15 0.49 -7.46
CA VAL A 61 0.05 -0.32 -7.99
C VAL A 61 0.45 -1.80 -8.14
N ILE A 62 1.65 -2.08 -8.64
CA ILE A 62 2.16 -3.46 -8.77
C ILE A 62 2.27 -4.13 -7.40
N HIS A 63 2.84 -3.43 -6.41
CA HIS A 63 2.99 -3.96 -5.05
C HIS A 63 1.63 -4.21 -4.37
N ASP A 64 0.65 -3.33 -4.57
CA ASP A 64 -0.69 -3.54 -4.00
C ASP A 64 -1.43 -4.69 -4.69
N SER A 65 -1.23 -4.92 -5.99
CA SER A 65 -1.76 -6.10 -6.70
C SER A 65 -1.18 -7.42 -6.18
N GLU A 66 0.14 -7.51 -6.01
CA GLU A 66 0.79 -8.71 -5.45
C GLU A 66 0.33 -8.98 -4.01
N LYS A 67 0.23 -7.92 -3.21
CA LYS A 67 -0.27 -7.99 -1.83
C LYS A 67 -1.74 -8.44 -1.79
N LEU A 68 -2.57 -7.96 -2.71
CA LEU A 68 -3.97 -8.35 -2.85
C LEU A 68 -4.09 -9.85 -3.19
N GLU A 69 -3.27 -10.35 -4.12
CA GLU A 69 -3.27 -11.75 -4.52
C GLU A 69 -2.86 -12.67 -3.35
N LEU A 70 -1.77 -12.32 -2.65
CA LEU A 70 -1.32 -13.04 -1.45
C LEU A 70 -2.42 -13.06 -0.39
N LYS A 71 -3.06 -11.91 -0.14
CA LYS A 71 -4.12 -11.83 0.86
C LYS A 71 -5.33 -12.68 0.51
N THR A 72 -5.69 -12.71 -0.77
CA THR A 72 -6.78 -13.54 -1.28
C THR A 72 -6.49 -15.03 -1.08
N LYS A 73 -5.24 -15.47 -1.33
CA LYS A 73 -4.81 -16.86 -1.07
C LYS A 73 -4.88 -17.21 0.42
N GLU A 74 -4.41 -16.34 1.31
CA GLU A 74 -4.50 -16.55 2.77
C GLU A 74 -5.94 -16.72 3.25
N ILE A 75 -6.87 -15.90 2.75
CA ILE A 75 -8.28 -15.95 3.15
C ILE A 75 -8.93 -17.25 2.68
N LYS A 76 -8.66 -17.70 1.45
CA LYS A 76 -9.14 -18.98 0.93
C LYS A 76 -8.68 -20.16 1.77
N GLU A 77 -7.43 -20.16 2.23
CA GLU A 77 -6.92 -21.23 3.10
C GLU A 77 -7.64 -21.22 4.47
N LYS A 78 -7.85 -20.03 5.06
CA LYS A 78 -8.63 -19.90 6.30
C LYS A 78 -10.07 -20.38 6.15
N GLN A 79 -10.70 -20.07 5.02
CA GLN A 79 -12.06 -20.53 4.72
C GLN A 79 -12.11 -22.06 4.66
N LYS A 80 -11.15 -22.69 3.97
CA LYS A 80 -11.03 -24.15 3.87
C LYS A 80 -10.86 -24.82 5.24
N ILE A 81 -10.06 -24.24 6.13
CA ILE A 81 -9.90 -24.74 7.50
C ILE A 81 -11.24 -24.68 8.26
N CYS A 82 -11.98 -23.58 8.16
CA CYS A 82 -13.28 -23.44 8.81
C CYS A 82 -14.30 -24.45 8.26
N GLU A 83 -14.36 -24.65 6.95
CA GLU A 83 -15.22 -25.65 6.31
C GLU A 83 -14.89 -27.08 6.77
N ASN A 84 -13.60 -27.40 6.94
CA ASN A 84 -13.17 -28.69 7.47
C ASN A 84 -13.57 -28.87 8.95
N GLN A 85 -13.47 -27.82 9.77
CA GLN A 85 -13.92 -27.86 11.16
C GLN A 85 -15.44 -28.03 11.27
N ILE A 86 -16.22 -27.41 10.37
CA ILE A 86 -17.66 -27.62 10.28
C ILE A 86 -17.98 -29.09 9.97
N LYS A 87 -17.27 -29.72 9.03
CA LYS A 87 -17.43 -31.16 8.75
C LYS A 87 -17.04 -32.02 9.96
N ALA A 88 -15.92 -31.71 10.60
CA ALA A 88 -15.48 -32.43 11.81
C ALA A 88 -16.48 -32.30 12.97
N SER A 89 -17.23 -31.20 13.05
CA SER A 89 -18.28 -31.03 14.06
C SER A 89 -19.42 -32.06 13.93
N GLU A 90 -19.66 -32.58 12.73
CA GLU A 90 -20.70 -33.59 12.50
C GLU A 90 -20.30 -34.93 13.11
N GLN A 91 -19.02 -35.30 12.99
CA GLN A 91 -18.48 -36.47 13.67
C GLN A 91 -18.44 -36.25 15.19
N ALA A 92 -18.05 -35.06 15.65
CA ALA A 92 -18.04 -34.75 17.09
C ALA A 92 -19.43 -34.86 17.73
N LEU A 93 -20.52 -34.59 16.99
CA LEU A 93 -21.89 -34.79 17.49
C LEU A 93 -22.24 -36.27 17.72
N ILE A 94 -21.61 -37.18 16.97
CA ILE A 94 -21.77 -38.63 17.12
C ILE A 94 -20.93 -39.10 18.31
N ASP A 95 -19.66 -38.68 18.35
CA ASP A 95 -18.69 -39.15 19.34
C ASP A 95 -18.97 -38.59 20.75
N PHE A 96 -19.51 -37.37 20.83
CA PHE A 96 -19.70 -36.63 22.09
C PHE A 96 -21.12 -36.02 22.21
N PRO A 97 -22.17 -36.84 22.31
CA PRO A 97 -23.56 -36.37 22.30
C PRO A 97 -23.91 -35.46 23.49
N GLU A 98 -23.26 -35.64 24.64
CA GLU A 98 -23.44 -34.80 25.84
C GLU A 98 -23.00 -33.35 25.62
N LEU A 99 -22.09 -33.11 24.67
CA LEU A 99 -21.57 -31.79 24.32
C LEU A 99 -22.33 -31.13 23.16
N LYS A 100 -23.46 -31.71 22.72
CA LYS A 100 -24.23 -31.26 21.54
C LYS A 100 -24.45 -29.75 21.49
N THR A 101 -24.86 -29.13 22.60
CA THR A 101 -25.14 -27.68 22.65
C THR A 101 -23.88 -26.85 22.36
N GLU A 102 -22.75 -27.24 22.93
CA GLU A 102 -21.47 -26.53 22.75
C GLU A 102 -20.92 -26.75 21.33
N ILE A 103 -21.03 -27.97 20.80
CA ILE A 103 -20.63 -28.30 19.43
C ILE A 103 -21.45 -27.49 18.41
N LEU A 104 -22.78 -27.46 18.56
CA LEU A 104 -23.65 -26.67 17.69
C LEU A 104 -23.38 -25.16 17.80
N ARG A 105 -23.14 -24.66 19.01
CA ARG A 105 -22.75 -23.26 19.24
C ARG A 105 -21.48 -22.92 18.46
N ARG A 106 -20.45 -23.76 18.54
CA ARG A 106 -19.19 -23.57 17.79
C ARG A 106 -19.37 -23.71 16.28
N LYS A 107 -20.14 -24.70 15.81
CA LYS A 107 -20.50 -24.86 14.39
C LYS A 107 -21.14 -23.58 13.84
N ASN A 108 -22.10 -23.01 14.57
CA ASN A 108 -22.78 -21.77 14.17
C ASN A 108 -21.83 -20.56 14.15
N GLN A 109 -20.85 -20.51 15.05
CA GLN A 109 -19.82 -19.47 15.02
C GLN A 109 -18.95 -19.59 13.77
N LEU A 110 -18.49 -20.81 13.44
CA LEU A 110 -17.70 -21.07 12.24
C LEU A 110 -18.45 -20.71 10.96
N LEU A 111 -19.76 -20.98 10.89
CA LEU A 111 -20.60 -20.58 9.75
C LEU A 111 -20.60 -19.06 9.54
N LYS A 112 -20.77 -18.28 10.62
CA LYS A 112 -20.69 -16.81 10.56
C LYS A 112 -19.31 -16.32 10.14
N ASP A 113 -18.26 -16.99 10.59
CA ASP A 113 -16.89 -16.62 10.22
C ASP A 113 -16.61 -16.92 8.74
N VAL A 114 -17.13 -18.03 8.21
CA VAL A 114 -17.09 -18.32 6.75
C VAL A 114 -17.82 -17.24 5.95
N GLU A 115 -19.00 -16.80 6.38
CA GLU A 115 -19.74 -15.72 5.71
C GLU A 115 -18.94 -14.41 5.69
N LYS A 116 -18.31 -14.04 6.81
CA LYS A 116 -17.45 -12.85 6.86
C LYS A 116 -16.23 -12.96 5.93
N LEU A 117 -15.60 -14.13 5.90
CA LEU A 117 -14.45 -14.38 5.01
C LEU A 117 -14.88 -14.31 3.54
N LYS A 118 -16.06 -14.82 3.19
CA LYS A 118 -16.64 -14.70 1.84
C LYS A 118 -16.90 -13.24 1.49
N ALA A 119 -17.62 -12.50 2.32
CA ALA A 119 -17.91 -11.09 2.06
C ALA A 119 -16.64 -10.26 1.86
N TYR A 120 -15.60 -10.51 2.65
CA TYR A 120 -14.31 -9.85 2.46
C TYR A 120 -13.62 -10.29 1.17
N THR A 121 -13.65 -11.58 0.83
CA THR A 121 -13.10 -12.09 -0.43
C THR A 121 -13.82 -11.50 -1.65
N ASP A 122 -15.14 -11.38 -1.59
CA ASP A 122 -15.95 -10.79 -2.66
C ASP A 122 -15.60 -9.31 -2.85
N PHE A 123 -15.43 -8.58 -1.74
CA PHE A 123 -14.94 -7.21 -1.76
C PHE A 123 -13.55 -7.10 -2.39
N LEU A 124 -12.58 -7.93 -1.95
CA LEU A 124 -11.24 -7.95 -2.55
C LEU A 124 -11.29 -8.32 -4.04
N THR A 125 -12.21 -9.21 -4.43
CA THR A 125 -12.38 -9.61 -5.83
C THR A 125 -12.92 -8.46 -6.69
N SER A 126 -13.78 -7.60 -6.11
CA SER A 126 -14.30 -6.42 -6.80
C SER A 126 -13.27 -5.30 -7.05
N LEU A 127 -12.07 -5.42 -6.47
CA LEU A 127 -10.96 -4.51 -6.71
C LEU A 127 -10.08 -4.91 -7.91
N PHE A 128 -10.32 -6.09 -8.50
CA PHE A 128 -9.74 -6.50 -9.79
C PHE A 128 -10.55 -5.94 -10.97
#